data_AF-A0A7K9C5H7-F1
#
_entry.id   AF-A0A7K9C5H7-F1
#
_cell.length_a   1.000
_cell.length_b   1.000
_cell.length_c   1.000
_cell.angle_alpha   90.00
_cell.angle_beta   90.00
_cell.angle_gamma   90.00
#
_symmetry.space_group_name_H-M   'P 1'
#
loop_
_entity.id
_entity.type
_entity.pdbx_description
1 polymer ?
#
loop_
_entity_poly.entity_id
_entity_poly.type
_entity_poly.pdbx_seq_one_letter_code
_entity_poly.pdbx_strand_id
1 'polypeptide(L)'
;KFDSLEEHLEKFVENIRQLGIIVSDFQPSSQTGLNQKLNFMVTGLQDIDKCRQQLHDISVPLEVFEYIDQGRNPQLYTKECLERALAKNEQVKGKIDTMKKFKSLLIQELTKVFPEDMAKYKAIRGEDPPP
;
A
#
# COMPACT_ATOMS: atom_id res chain seq x y z
N LYS A 1 16.02 -0.01 -11.40
CA LYS A 1 14.80 -0.06 -12.27
C LYS A 1 14.02 1.24 -12.23
N PHE A 2 13.97 1.89 -11.07
CA PHE A 2 13.36 3.21 -10.91
C PHE A 2 14.31 4.35 -11.29
N ASP A 3 15.62 4.11 -11.22
CA ASP A 3 16.67 5.11 -11.42
C ASP A 3 16.53 5.85 -12.76
N SER A 4 16.20 5.11 -13.84
CA SER A 4 15.99 5.71 -15.15
C SER A 4 14.74 6.60 -15.18
N LEU A 5 13.63 6.16 -14.60
CA LEU A 5 12.41 6.97 -14.54
C LEU A 5 12.64 8.23 -13.70
N GLU A 6 13.30 8.07 -12.55
CA GLU A 6 13.64 9.16 -11.63
C GLU A 6 14.50 10.22 -12.31
N GLU A 7 15.57 9.81 -13.01
CA GLU A 7 16.43 10.72 -13.76
C GLU A 7 15.66 11.51 -14.84
N HIS A 8 14.76 10.86 -15.59
CA HIS A 8 13.94 11.54 -16.59
C HIS A 8 12.93 12.50 -15.96
N LEU A 9 12.32 12.14 -14.82
CA LEU A 9 11.42 13.01 -14.08
C LEU A 9 12.14 14.24 -13.52
N GLU A 10 13.31 14.07 -12.92
CA GLU A 10 14.12 15.19 -12.42
C GLU A 10 14.52 16.14 -13.55
N LYS A 11 15.02 15.61 -14.67
CA LYS A 11 15.33 16.41 -15.86
C LYS A 11 14.11 17.15 -16.40
N PHE A 12 12.94 16.50 -16.40
CA PHE A 12 11.69 17.10 -16.87
C PHE A 12 11.22 18.25 -15.96
N VAL A 13 11.25 18.05 -14.64
CA VAL A 13 10.92 19.08 -13.64
C VAL A 13 11.87 20.27 -13.76
N GLU A 14 13.17 20.02 -13.91
CA GLU A 14 14.17 21.07 -14.09
C GLU A 14 13.95 21.84 -15.41
N ASN A 15 13.56 21.15 -16.48
CA ASN A 15 13.22 21.80 -17.74
C ASN A 15 12.00 22.73 -17.60
N ILE A 16 10.97 22.32 -16.85
CA ILE A 16 9.81 23.16 -16.51
C ILE A 16 10.23 24.37 -15.69
N ARG A 17 11.10 24.20 -14.69
CA ARG A 17 11.60 25.31 -13.87
C ARG A 17 12.33 26.35 -14.73
N GLN A 18 13.23 25.91 -15.61
CA GLN A 18 13.96 26.79 -16.52
C GLN A 18 13.03 27.49 -17.52
N LEU A 19 12.02 26.78 -18.04
CA LEU A 19 10.98 27.36 -18.88
C LEU A 19 10.23 28.48 -18.14
N GLY A 20 9.84 28.24 -16.89
CA GLY A 20 9.19 29.23 -16.03
C GLY A 20 10.04 30.49 -15.84
N ILE A 21 11.36 30.36 -15.67
CA ILE A 21 12.28 31.49 -15.58
C ILE A 21 12.31 32.29 -16.88
N ILE A 22 12.48 31.62 -18.03
CA ILE A 22 12.54 32.29 -19.35
C ILE A 22 11.24 33.05 -19.63
N VAL A 23 10.09 32.46 -19.29
CA VAL A 23 8.79 33.12 -19.50
C VAL A 23 8.59 34.28 -18.51
N SER A 24 9.11 34.18 -17.29
CA SER A 24 8.97 35.24 -16.28
C SER A 24 9.74 36.53 -16.63
N ASP A 25 10.87 36.42 -17.31
CA ASP A 25 11.68 37.55 -17.81
C ASP A 25 12.01 37.35 -19.30
N PHE A 26 10.96 37.34 -20.12
CA PHE A 26 11.12 37.07 -21.54
C PHE A 26 11.75 38.26 -22.26
N GLN A 27 12.83 37.98 -23.00
CA GLN A 27 13.46 38.90 -23.93
C GLN A 27 13.40 38.34 -25.36
N PRO A 28 13.33 39.16 -26.43
CA PRO A 28 13.31 38.65 -27.81
C PRO A 28 14.48 37.72 -28.15
N SER A 29 15.66 37.96 -27.56
CA SER A 29 16.85 37.10 -27.69
C SER A 29 16.68 35.71 -27.06
N SER A 30 15.76 35.56 -26.09
CA SER A 30 15.48 34.30 -25.40
C SER A 30 14.52 33.37 -26.17
N GLN A 31 13.88 33.84 -27.25
CA GLN A 31 12.91 33.07 -28.05
C GLN A 31 13.47 31.72 -28.51
N THR A 32 14.72 31.68 -28.96
CA THR A 32 15.35 30.43 -29.40
C THR A 32 15.50 29.44 -28.24
N GLY A 33 15.91 29.92 -27.06
CA GLY A 33 16.00 29.10 -25.85
C GLY A 33 14.64 28.60 -25.37
N LEU A 34 13.61 29.44 -25.44
CA LEU A 34 12.22 29.07 -25.14
C LEU A 34 11.75 27.92 -26.05
N ASN A 35 11.94 28.04 -27.36
CA ASN A 35 11.55 27.01 -28.33
C ASN A 35 12.28 25.69 -28.07
N GLN A 36 13.58 25.75 -27.76
CA GLN A 36 14.35 24.56 -27.39
C GLN A 36 13.78 23.89 -26.13
N LYS A 37 13.43 24.65 -25.10
CA LYS A 37 12.85 24.12 -23.86
C LYS A 37 11.46 23.52 -24.06
N LEU A 38 10.64 24.10 -24.92
CA LEU A 38 9.35 23.53 -25.32
C LEU A 38 9.53 22.20 -26.05
N ASN A 39 10.47 22.12 -27.00
CA ASN A 39 10.78 20.87 -27.68
C ASN A 39 11.29 19.80 -26.69
N PHE A 40 12.11 20.19 -25.72
CA PHE A 40 12.55 19.29 -24.66
C PHE A 40 11.41 18.81 -23.75
N MET A 41 10.34 19.59 -23.57
CA MET A 41 9.16 19.07 -22.86
C MET A 41 8.49 17.94 -23.64
N VAL A 42 8.36 18.09 -24.96
CA VAL A 42 7.76 17.06 -25.82
C VAL A 42 8.59 15.78 -25.79
N THR A 43 9.92 15.89 -25.96
CA THR A 43 10.79 14.71 -25.90
C THR A 43 10.86 14.12 -24.50
N GLY A 44 10.88 14.96 -23.45
CA GLY A 44 10.89 14.51 -22.06
C GLY A 44 9.65 13.68 -21.71
N LEU A 45 8.46 14.11 -22.15
CA LEU A 45 7.24 13.32 -21.97
C LEU A 45 7.29 11.98 -22.72
N GLN A 46 7.85 11.97 -23.94
CA GLN A 46 8.03 10.72 -24.70
C GLN A 46 9.01 9.76 -24.01
N ASP A 47 10.08 10.28 -23.42
CA ASP A 47 11.07 9.45 -22.74
C ASP A 47 10.51 8.89 -21.42
N ILE A 48 9.74 9.68 -20.67
CA ILE A 48 9.00 9.20 -19.49
C ILE A 48 8.01 8.09 -19.87
N ASP A 49 7.27 8.24 -20.97
CA ASP A 49 6.32 7.21 -21.43
C ASP A 49 7.03 5.91 -21.83
N LYS A 50 8.22 5.98 -22.46
CA LYS A 50 9.02 4.78 -22.77
C LYS A 50 9.43 4.01 -21.51
N CYS A 51 9.70 4.70 -20.40
CA CYS A 51 10.03 4.05 -19.12
C CYS A 51 8.88 3.19 -18.57
N ARG A 52 7.62 3.43 -18.99
CA ARG A 52 6.44 2.67 -18.55
C ARG A 52 6.59 1.16 -18.72
N GLN A 53 7.22 0.71 -19.81
CA GLN A 53 7.39 -0.73 -20.09
C GLN A 53 8.20 -1.44 -19.01
N GLN A 54 9.13 -0.73 -18.36
CA GLN A 54 9.98 -1.28 -17.30
C GLN A 54 9.24 -1.41 -15.95
N LEU A 55 8.03 -0.85 -15.85
CA LEU A 55 7.27 -0.73 -14.61
C LEU A 55 5.95 -1.50 -14.62
N HIS A 56 5.74 -2.36 -15.62
CA HIS A 56 4.50 -3.12 -15.81
C HIS A 56 4.17 -4.06 -14.63
N ASP A 57 5.16 -4.43 -13.83
CA ASP A 57 5.04 -5.30 -12.66
C ASP A 57 4.65 -4.56 -11.37
N ILE A 58 4.57 -3.23 -11.42
CA ILE A 58 4.32 -2.40 -10.23
C ILE A 58 2.87 -1.92 -10.23
N SER A 59 2.17 -2.24 -9.14
CA SER A 59 0.87 -1.69 -8.83
C SER A 59 0.99 -0.72 -7.66
N VAL A 60 0.49 0.49 -7.83
CA VAL A 60 0.42 1.49 -6.76
C VAL A 60 -1.00 1.47 -6.19
N PRO A 61 -1.18 1.25 -4.86
CA PRO A 61 -2.49 1.32 -4.23
C PRO A 61 -3.12 2.70 -4.43
N LEU A 62 -4.43 2.74 -4.73
CA LEU A 62 -5.11 3.99 -5.05
C LEU A 62 -5.12 4.95 -3.86
N GLU A 63 -5.16 4.41 -2.65
CA GLU A 63 -5.15 5.15 -1.39
C GLU A 63 -3.86 5.98 -1.23
N VAL A 64 -2.75 5.57 -1.86
CA VAL A 64 -1.50 6.33 -1.83
C VAL A 64 -1.65 7.68 -2.56
N PHE A 65 -2.47 7.75 -3.60
CA PHE A 65 -2.70 9.01 -4.33
C PHE A 65 -3.33 10.07 -3.43
N GLU A 66 -4.22 9.68 -2.49
CA GLU A 66 -4.79 10.63 -1.54
C GLU A 66 -3.73 11.29 -0.64
N TYR A 67 -2.67 10.57 -0.27
CA TYR A 67 -1.55 11.15 0.48
C TYR A 67 -0.78 12.15 -0.38
N ILE A 68 -0.53 11.81 -1.64
CA ILE A 68 0.20 12.67 -2.59
C ILE A 68 -0.59 13.96 -2.85
N ASP A 69 -1.89 13.85 -3.17
CA ASP A 69 -2.76 14.98 -3.49
C ASP A 69 -2.91 15.97 -2.31
N GLN A 70 -2.83 15.45 -1.08
CA GLN A 70 -2.85 16.25 0.15
C GLN A 70 -1.47 16.78 0.56
N GLY A 71 -0.41 16.50 -0.20
CA GLY A 71 0.97 16.88 0.14
C GLY A 71 1.53 16.14 1.37
N ARG A 72 0.94 14.99 1.73
CA ARG A 72 1.40 14.14 2.83
C ARG A 72 2.44 13.14 2.33
N ASN A 73 3.28 12.65 3.25
CA ASN A 73 4.27 11.63 2.92
C ASN A 73 3.57 10.29 2.59
N PRO A 74 3.73 9.73 1.37
CA PRO A 74 3.17 8.43 0.97
C PRO A 74 3.59 7.25 1.86
N GLN A 75 4.74 7.32 2.53
CA GLN A 75 5.21 6.26 3.42
C GLN A 75 4.33 6.11 4.67
N LEU A 76 3.53 7.14 5.01
CA LEU A 76 2.55 7.04 6.09
C LEU A 76 1.48 6.00 5.77
N TYR A 77 1.07 5.87 4.50
CA TYR A 77 0.15 4.81 4.10
C TYR A 77 0.71 3.42 4.43
N THR A 78 1.97 3.18 4.09
CA THR A 78 2.64 1.90 4.37
C THR A 78 2.69 1.62 5.87
N LYS A 79 3.05 2.63 6.67
CA LYS A 79 3.08 2.54 8.13
C LYS A 79 1.69 2.18 8.67
N GLU A 80 0.67 2.93 8.30
CA GLU A 80 -0.69 2.69 8.77
C GLU A 80 -1.24 1.34 8.32
N CYS A 81 -0.89 0.88 7.11
CA CYS A 81 -1.29 -0.43 6.64
C CYS A 81 -0.71 -1.55 7.51
N LEU A 82 0.57 -1.43 7.89
CA LEU A 82 1.22 -2.37 8.80
C LEU A 82 0.58 -2.33 10.20
N GLU A 83 0.33 -1.13 10.72
CA GLU A 83 -0.32 -0.95 12.02
C GLU A 83 -1.75 -1.53 12.04
N ARG A 84 -2.54 -1.29 10.98
CA ARG A 84 -3.87 -1.89 10.81
C ARG A 84 -3.80 -3.41 10.73
N ALA A 85 -2.83 -3.97 10.00
CA ALA A 85 -2.65 -5.41 9.89
C ALA A 85 -2.29 -6.04 11.24
N LEU A 86 -1.40 -5.41 12.01
CA LEU A 86 -1.03 -5.84 13.35
C LEU A 86 -2.23 -5.81 14.29
N ALA A 87 -2.92 -4.67 14.38
CA ALA A 87 -4.10 -4.51 15.23
C ALA A 87 -5.20 -5.53 14.86
N LYS A 88 -5.37 -5.81 13.56
CA LYS A 88 -6.33 -6.81 13.09
C LYS A 88 -5.91 -8.23 13.50
N ASN A 89 -4.63 -8.55 13.40
CA ASN A 89 -4.10 -9.85 13.81
C ASN A 89 -4.33 -10.08 15.30
N GLU A 90 -3.97 -9.12 16.15
CA GLU A 90 -4.18 -9.19 17.59
C GLU A 90 -5.66 -9.32 17.95
N GLN A 91 -6.53 -8.54 17.28
CA GLN A 91 -7.98 -8.64 17.44
C GLN A 91 -8.50 -10.04 17.10
N VAL A 92 -8.07 -10.61 15.97
CA VAL A 92 -8.50 -11.94 15.53
C VAL A 92 -7.98 -13.02 16.48
N LYS A 93 -6.72 -12.92 16.93
CA LYS A 93 -6.13 -13.81 17.93
C LYS A 93 -6.94 -13.80 19.24
N GLY A 94 -7.25 -12.62 19.76
CA GLY A 94 -8.08 -12.47 20.97
C GLY A 94 -9.47 -13.10 20.83
N LYS A 95 -10.10 -12.98 19.64
CA LYS A 95 -11.38 -13.65 19.34
C LYS A 95 -11.23 -15.18 19.34
N ILE A 96 -10.17 -15.70 18.73
CA ILE A 96 -9.89 -17.15 18.71
C ILE A 96 -9.68 -17.67 20.13
N ASP A 97 -8.87 -16.99 20.93
CA ASP A 97 -8.57 -17.40 22.30
C ASP A 97 -9.82 -17.35 23.19
N THR A 98 -10.65 -16.32 23.05
CA THR A 98 -11.93 -16.21 23.74
C THR A 98 -12.88 -17.34 23.34
N MET A 99 -12.97 -17.64 22.04
CA MET A 99 -13.84 -18.72 21.55
C MET A 99 -13.36 -20.09 22.03
N LYS A 100 -12.04 -20.33 22.05
CA LYS A 100 -11.44 -21.55 22.63
C LYS A 100 -11.77 -21.68 24.11
N LYS A 101 -11.60 -20.60 24.88
CA LYS A 101 -11.93 -20.58 26.31
C LYS A 101 -13.42 -20.84 26.55
N PHE A 102 -14.29 -20.18 25.79
CA PHE A 102 -15.74 -20.38 25.87
C PHE A 102 -16.12 -21.84 25.55
N LYS A 103 -15.56 -22.41 24.47
CA LYS A 103 -15.75 -23.83 24.12
C LYS A 103 -15.35 -24.73 25.29
N SER A 104 -14.19 -24.53 25.91
CA SER A 104 -13.73 -25.37 27.03
C SER A 104 -14.67 -25.28 28.23
N LEU A 105 -15.09 -24.08 28.62
CA LEU A 105 -16.03 -23.87 29.73
C LEU A 105 -17.41 -24.48 29.43
N LEU A 106 -17.91 -24.31 28.21
CA LEU A 106 -19.17 -24.88 27.78
C LEU A 106 -19.14 -26.42 27.83
N ILE A 107 -18.06 -27.04 27.33
CA ILE A 107 -17.87 -28.49 27.41
C ILE A 107 -17.83 -28.95 28.88
N GLN A 108 -17.17 -28.19 29.76
CA GLN A 108 -17.09 -28.52 31.19
C GLN A 108 -18.48 -28.50 31.85
N GLU A 109 -19.27 -27.45 31.65
CA GLU A 109 -20.61 -27.35 32.22
C GLU A 109 -21.58 -28.38 31.61
N LEU A 110 -21.55 -28.58 30.29
CA LEU A 110 -22.37 -29.62 29.64
C LEU A 110 -22.00 -31.02 30.12
N THR A 111 -20.73 -31.30 30.41
CA THR A 111 -20.31 -32.61 30.95
C THR A 111 -20.88 -32.84 32.35
N LYS A 112 -21.09 -31.78 33.16
CA LYS A 112 -21.73 -31.89 34.48
C LYS A 112 -23.24 -32.14 34.38
N VAL A 113 -23.92 -31.45 33.46
CA VAL A 113 -25.38 -31.47 33.36
C VAL A 113 -25.89 -32.65 32.50
N PHE A 114 -25.16 -33.00 31.43
CA PHE A 114 -25.55 -34.03 30.45
C PHE A 114 -24.40 -35.02 30.17
N PRO A 115 -23.99 -35.85 31.15
CA PRO A 115 -22.80 -36.69 31.04
C PRO A 115 -22.88 -37.74 29.92
N GLU A 116 -24.04 -38.39 29.73
CA GLU A 116 -24.21 -39.44 28.72
C GLU A 116 -24.15 -38.91 27.29
N ASP A 117 -24.79 -37.76 27.03
CA ASP A 117 -24.79 -37.13 25.71
C ASP A 117 -23.41 -36.55 25.38
N MET A 118 -22.70 -36.01 26.38
CA MET A 118 -21.32 -35.56 26.20
C MET A 118 -20.34 -36.71 25.93
N ALA A 119 -20.58 -37.90 26.49
CA ALA A 119 -19.78 -39.09 26.17
C ALA A 119 -19.96 -39.51 24.70
N LYS A 120 -21.20 -39.53 24.20
CA LYS A 120 -21.49 -39.78 22.78
C LYS A 120 -20.87 -38.71 21.87
N TYR A 121 -20.99 -37.44 22.24
CA TYR A 121 -20.40 -36.32 21.50
C TYR A 121 -18.87 -36.45 21.39
N LYS A 122 -18.18 -36.75 22.49
CA LYS A 122 -16.71 -36.95 22.51
C LYS A 122 -16.29 -38.14 21.65
N ALA A 123 -17.05 -39.24 21.67
CA ALA A 123 -16.78 -40.42 20.86
C ALA A 123 -16.91 -40.14 19.35
N ILE A 124 -17.88 -39.32 18.93
CA ILE A 124 -18.07 -38.92 17.52
C ILE A 124 -17.00 -37.94 17.07
N ARG A 125 -16.60 -37.02 17.95
CA ARG A 125 -15.67 -35.94 17.60
C ARG A 125 -14.21 -36.38 17.51
N GLY A 126 -13.85 -37.51 18.12
CA GLY A 126 -12.48 -38.02 18.14
C GLY A 126 -11.50 -37.08 18.86
N GLU A 127 -11.91 -36.42 19.94
CA GLU A 127 -11.01 -35.57 20.73
C GLU A 127 -10.11 -36.45 21.62
N ASP A 128 -8.86 -36.67 21.17
CA ASP A 128 -7.72 -36.85 22.09
C ASP A 128 -7.67 -35.63 23.03
N PRO A 129 -7.31 -35.80 24.31
CA PRO A 129 -7.24 -34.70 25.26
C PRO A 129 -6.25 -33.64 24.73
N PRO A 130 -6.54 -32.34 24.88
CA PRO A 130 -5.54 -31.33 24.54
C PRO A 130 -4.30 -31.49 25.45
N PRO A 131 -3.08 -31.22 24.96
CA PRO A 131 -1.92 -31.07 25.83
C PRO A 131 -2.09 -29.90 26.80
#